data_AF-A0A6A5S7S5-F1
#
_entry.id   AF-A0A6A5S7S5-F1
#
_cell.length_a   1.000
_cell.length_b   1.000
_cell.length_c   1.000
_cell.angle_alpha   90.00
_cell.angle_beta   90.00
_cell.angle_gamma   90.00
#
_symmetry.space_group_name_H-M   'P 1'
#
loop_
_entity.id
_entity.type
_entity.pdbx_description
1 polymer ?
#
loop_
_entity_poly.entity_id
_entity_poly.type
_entity_poly.pdbx_seq_one_letter_code
_entity_poly.pdbx_strand_id
1 'polypeptide(L)' 'QSTHSLQPLDVVLFKLLLTAYSKELSTHLHKSQGLIPIKKGDCFLLFWKAWIISFKEETILKSFEATGM' A
#
# COMPACT_ATOMS: atom_id res chain seq x y z
N GLN A 1 15.82 21.60 4.31
CA GLN A 1 15.54 20.15 4.43
C GLN A 1 14.02 20.00 4.40
N SER A 2 13.45 19.56 3.28
CA SER A 2 12.00 19.51 3.11
C SER A 2 11.41 18.35 3.90
N THR A 3 10.36 18.63 4.68
CA THR A 3 9.72 17.70 5.60
C THR A 3 8.87 16.69 4.84
N HIS A 4 9.50 15.74 4.14
CA HIS A 4 8.79 14.61 3.51
C HIS A 4 7.94 13.80 4.51
N SER A 5 8.22 13.94 5.81
CA SER A 5 7.47 13.29 6.89
C SER A 5 6.13 13.96 7.25
N LEU A 6 5.76 15.09 6.63
CA LEU A 6 4.51 15.82 6.91
C LEU A 6 3.55 15.84 5.71
N GLN A 7 3.89 15.19 4.60
CA GLN A 7 2.95 15.07 3.49
C GLN A 7 1.89 14.02 3.87
N PRO A 8 0.58 14.36 3.84
CA PRO A 8 -0.51 13.49 4.32
C PRO A 8 -0.46 12.10 3.66
N LEU A 9 -0.14 12.07 2.37
CA LEU A 9 0.05 10.83 1.61
C LEU A 9 1.14 9.92 2.17
N ASP A 10 2.27 10.47 2.62
CA ASP A 10 3.37 9.68 3.17
C ASP A 10 3.06 9.10 4.56
N VAL A 11 2.37 9.87 5.40
CA VAL A 11 2.10 9.48 6.79
C VAL A 11 1.11 8.31 6.88
N VAL A 12 0.05 8.35 6.07
CA VAL A 12 -1.06 7.39 6.18
C VAL A 12 -1.17 6.52 4.93
N LEU A 13 -1.27 7.11 3.74
CA LEU A 13 -1.62 6.36 2.53
C LEU A 13 -0.51 5.40 2.08
N PHE A 14 0.75 5.83 1.99
CA PHE A 14 1.84 4.93 1.59
C PHE A 14 2.15 3.86 2.63
N LYS A 15 1.98 4.17 3.92
CA LYS A 15 2.10 3.16 4.98
C LYS A 15 1.00 2.10 4.88
N LEU A 16 -0.24 2.51 4.59
CA LEU A 16 -1.34 1.57 4.36
C LEU A 16 -1.10 0.75 3.09
N LEU A 17 -0.63 1.38 2.02
CA LEU A 17 -0.31 0.74 0.75
C LEU A 17 0.77 -0.33 0.93
N LEU A 18 1.86 0.00 1.62
CA LEU A 18 2.95 -0.94 1.92
C LEU A 18 2.43 -2.14 2.71
N THR A 19 1.58 -1.89 3.70
CA THR A 19 0.99 -2.95 4.55
C THR A 19 0.06 -3.85 3.75
N ALA A 20 -0.84 -3.28 2.95
CA ALA A 20 -1.76 -4.03 2.10
C ALA A 20 -1.01 -4.84 1.03
N TYR A 21 0.00 -4.23 0.39
CA TYR A 21 0.83 -4.91 -0.60
C TYR A 21 1.60 -6.08 0.01
N SER A 22 2.22 -5.88 1.18
CA SER A 22 2.96 -6.94 1.88
C SER A 22 2.05 -8.12 2.24
N LYS A 23 0.79 -7.84 2.61
CA LYS A 23 -0.22 -8.87 2.89
C LYS A 23 -0.63 -9.64 1.63
N GLU A 24 -0.90 -8.95 0.53
CA GLU A 24 -1.23 -9.60 -0.75
C GLU A 24 -0.06 -10.44 -1.26
N LEU A 25 1.17 -9.93 -1.16
CA LEU A 25 2.40 -10.64 -1.51
C LEU A 25 2.58 -11.91 -0.67
N SER A 26 2.46 -11.79 0.65
CA SER A 26 2.58 -12.93 1.58
C SER A 26 1.51 -13.99 1.29
N THR A 27 0.27 -13.55 1.02
CA THR A 27 -0.83 -14.44 0.64
C THR A 27 -0.55 -15.15 -0.68
N HIS A 28 -0.02 -14.44 -1.67
CA HIS A 28 0.34 -15.01 -2.96
C HIS A 28 1.45 -16.06 -2.81
N LEU A 29 2.52 -15.73 -2.09
CA LEU A 29 3.64 -16.65 -1.81
C LEU A 29 3.20 -17.89 -1.04
N HIS A 30 2.32 -17.72 -0.05
CA HIS A 30 1.77 -18.84 0.71
C HIS A 30 0.94 -19.77 -0.18
N LYS A 31 0.07 -19.22 -1.04
CA LYS A 31 -0.75 -20.00 -1.98
C LYS A 31 0.09 -20.70 -3.04
N SER A 32 1.17 -20.07 -3.49
CA SER A 32 2.08 -20.67 -4.48
C SER A 32 3.11 -21.61 -3.86
N GLN A 33 3.16 -21.71 -2.53
CA GLN A 33 4.20 -22.44 -1.78
C GLN A 33 5.63 -22.00 -2.16
N GLY A 34 5.80 -20.77 -2.67
CA GLY A 34 7.07 -20.29 -3.22
C GLY A 34 7.51 -20.96 -4.53
N LEU A 35 6.70 -21.84 -5.11
CA LEU A 35 7.01 -22.58 -6.34
C LEU A 35 6.69 -21.79 -7.61
N ILE A 36 5.81 -20.79 -7.51
CA ILE A 36 5.45 -19.92 -8.63
C ILE A 36 6.27 -18.64 -8.52
N PRO A 37 7.18 -18.36 -9.48
CA PRO A 37 7.94 -17.12 -9.49
C PRO A 37 7.01 -15.92 -9.70
N ILE A 38 7.26 -14.83 -8.98
CA ILE A 38 6.57 -13.57 -9.21
C ILE A 38 7.06 -12.96 -10.52
N LYS A 39 6.13 -12.75 -11.45
CA LYS A 39 6.40 -12.07 -12.72
C LYS A 39 6.13 -10.57 -12.58
N LYS A 40 6.67 -9.78 -13.51
CA LYS A 40 6.43 -8.33 -13.56
C LYS A 40 4.93 -7.97 -13.61
N GLY A 41 4.10 -8.80 -14.24
CA GLY A 41 2.64 -8.62 -14.28
C GLY A 41 1.96 -8.85 -12.93
N ASP A 42 2.48 -9.77 -12.10
CA ASP A 42 1.95 -10.04 -10.77
C ASP A 42 2.21 -8.86 -9.82
N CYS A 43 3.34 -8.16 -10.01
CA CYS A 43 3.63 -6.93 -9.27
C CYS A 43 2.52 -5.88 -9.45
N PHE A 44 2.08 -5.63 -10.69
CA PHE A 44 0.99 -4.69 -10.96
C PHE A 44 -0.34 -5.17 -10.38
N LEU A 45 -0.64 -6.47 -10.47
CA LEU A 45 -1.88 -7.03 -9.91
C LEU A 45 -1.92 -6.89 -8.38
N LEU A 46 -0.83 -7.21 -7.69
CA LEU A 46 -0.69 -7.06 -6.24
C LEU A 46 -0.74 -5.59 -5.83
N PHE A 47 -0.08 -4.71 -6.60
CA PHE A 47 -0.14 -3.26 -6.41
C PHE A 47 -1.56 -2.73 -6.55
N TRP A 48 -2.27 -3.11 -7.60
CA TRP A 48 -3.63 -2.62 -7.86
C TRP A 48 -4.61 -3.02 -6.75
N LYS A 49 -4.50 -4.25 -6.25
CA LYS A 49 -5.29 -4.70 -5.08
C LYS A 49 -4.99 -3.87 -3.83
N ALA A 50 -3.72 -3.65 -3.54
CA ALA A 50 -3.31 -2.82 -2.41
C ALA A 50 -3.79 -1.36 -2.59
N TRP A 51 -3.72 -0.82 -3.80
CA TRP A 51 -4.18 0.53 -4.14
C TRP A 51 -5.66 0.74 -3.81
N ILE A 52 -6.54 -0.16 -4.26
CA ILE A 52 -7.99 -0.07 -3.98
C ILE A 52 -8.29 -0.15 -2.47
N ILE A 53 -7.47 -0.89 -1.71
CA ILE A 53 -7.63 -1.00 -0.26
C ILE A 53 -7.22 0.31 0.42
N SER A 54 -6.12 0.93 -0.03
CA SER A 54 -5.48 2.06 0.64
C SER A 54 -6.01 3.42 0.21
N PHE A 55 -6.26 3.64 -1.07
CA PHE A 55 -6.67 4.94 -1.61
C PHE A 55 -8.20 5.06 -1.64
N LYS A 56 -8.79 5.09 -0.45
CA LYS A 56 -10.22 5.37 -0.23
C LYS A 56 -10.40 6.79 0.29
N GLU A 57 -11.55 7.39 0.02
CA GLU A 57 -11.90 8.73 0.50
C GLU A 57 -11.68 8.86 2.03
N GLU A 58 -12.17 7.90 2.81
CA GLU A 58 -11.97 7.86 4.27
C GLU A 58 -10.48 7.89 4.66
N THR A 59 -9.63 7.13 3.96
CA THR A 59 -8.21 7.05 4.26
C THR A 59 -7.47 8.32 3.85
N ILE A 60 -7.92 8.95 2.75
CA ILE A 60 -7.43 10.25 2.30
C ILE A 60 -7.79 11.32 3.33
N LEU A 61 -9.03 11.37 3.81
CA LEU A 61 -9.45 12.32 4.85
C LEU A 61 -8.65 12.13 6.15
N LYS A 62 -8.49 10.89 6.61
CA LYS A 62 -7.63 10.55 7.76
C LYS A 62 -6.17 10.99 7.57
N SER A 63 -5.69 11.01 6.33
CA SER A 63 -4.32 11.43 6.03
C SER A 63 -4.11 12.93 6.24
N PHE A 64 -5.11 13.75 5.90
CA PHE A 64 -5.12 15.19 6.19
C PHE A 64 -5.25 15.44 7.69
N GLU A 65 -6.17 14.76 8.36
CA GLU A 65 -6.35 14.87 9.82
C GLU A 65 -5.05 14.53 10.57
N ALA A 66 -4.37 13.43 10.20
CA ALA A 66 -3.12 13.00 10.82
C ALA A 66 -1.95 13.99 10.64
N THR A 67 -2.06 14.92 9.69
CA THR A 67 -1.06 15.97 9.44
C THR A 67 -1.51 17.35 9.94
N GLY A 68 -2.67 17.44 10.59
CA GLY A 68 -3.20 18.67 11.17
C GLY A 68 -3.73 19.66 10.14
N MET A 69 -4.15 19.18 8.97
CA MET A 69 -4.81 19.96 7.91
C MET A 69 -6.33 19.92 7.99
#